data_AF-A0A9J9FTJ2-F1
#
_entry.id   AF-A0A9J9FTJ2-F1
#
_cell.length_a   1.000
_cell.length_b   1.000
_cell.length_c   1.000
_cell.angle_alpha   90.00
_cell.angle_beta   90.00
_cell.angle_gamma   90.00
#
_symmetry.space_group_name_H-M   'P 1'
#
loop_
_entity.id
_entity.type
_entity.pdbx_description
1 polymer ?
#
loop_
_entity_poly.entity_id
_entity_poly.type
_entity_poly.pdbx_seq_one_letter_code
_entity_poly.pdbx_strand_id
1 'polypeptide(L)'
;MPGEALASWLCRLAGKIGLPPVAFIRHAFGIDCRSDAQWWRRPSREQLATVAAGTGVSLERLAAMTLTDWSVARLDEHAQRLSAQYALHPPVRHEADRFIAACLRCLAEDEHPYVRRDWMIGWQAVCPRHQCRLLHRCPTCRAELRIGNLRSREAVVMDRCLRCGSPWRQLGAPAANPTVIDLQGRLLDMKHRGVAVLPGLGRVEWASFMTVADLVAAAMWRETADYHRERLFERILRDLDMPADDRVLVEWPSNYGALLTLAWLTADLPARLELMLEELHAPGIEGLLYQLPDLDDELRRRLPDLLGPAWHHRQQEVPGKEWQVWLKSIVASGMDFRTMARKEMRQGYTERLVVFAMLAEGRSIEEAAAWAGLKPETIERWIEVAVTYGIYMVIEKPARVCDLTPDQAREIRQWLASATWLLSPRTGWRADHVRGEIARRFDLNISVSAAQSLLPKVRTSTSRPDRVESGN
;
A
#
# COMPACT_ATOMS: atom_id res chain seq x y z
N MET A 1 -21.26 -21.79 -10.02
CA MET A 1 -21.42 -20.71 -11.02
C MET A 1 -20.14 -20.61 -11.85
N PRO A 2 -20.17 -20.06 -13.07
CA PRO A 2 -18.95 -19.80 -13.84
C PRO A 2 -17.96 -18.94 -13.03
N GLY A 3 -16.68 -19.33 -12.99
CA GLY A 3 -15.65 -18.59 -12.26
C GLY A 3 -15.83 -18.53 -10.73
N GLU A 4 -16.68 -19.38 -10.14
CA GLU A 4 -16.85 -19.46 -8.68
C GLU A 4 -15.64 -20.12 -8.02
N ALA A 5 -15.18 -19.57 -6.89
CA ALA A 5 -14.11 -20.16 -6.10
C ALA A 5 -14.59 -21.45 -5.40
N LEU A 6 -13.71 -22.45 -5.27
CA LEU A 6 -14.05 -23.71 -4.59
C LEU A 6 -14.54 -23.48 -3.15
N ALA A 7 -13.92 -22.55 -2.41
CA ALA A 7 -14.38 -22.15 -1.08
C ALA A 7 -15.80 -21.60 -1.06
N SER A 8 -16.15 -20.76 -2.04
CA SER A 8 -17.50 -20.20 -2.17
C SER A 8 -18.53 -21.30 -2.35
N TRP A 9 -18.23 -22.23 -3.26
CA TRP A 9 -19.12 -23.32 -3.58
C TRP A 9 -19.31 -24.30 -2.42
N LEU A 10 -18.22 -24.69 -1.75
CA LEU A 10 -18.28 -25.53 -0.55
C LEU A 10 -19.09 -24.87 0.56
N CYS A 11 -18.91 -23.56 0.77
CA CYS A 11 -19.66 -22.80 1.75
C CYS A 11 -21.17 -22.77 1.43
N ARG A 12 -21.53 -22.57 0.17
CA ARG A 12 -22.94 -22.57 -0.27
C ARG A 12 -23.56 -23.95 -0.21
N LEU A 13 -22.82 -25.00 -0.57
CA LEU A 13 -23.25 -26.38 -0.47
C LEU A 13 -23.51 -26.77 0.99
N ALA A 14 -22.57 -26.45 1.89
CA ALA A 14 -22.72 -26.68 3.32
C ALA A 14 -23.95 -25.94 3.89
N GLY A 15 -24.16 -24.68 3.48
CA GLY A 15 -25.33 -23.90 3.87
C GLY A 15 -26.66 -24.51 3.42
N LYS A 16 -26.72 -25.13 2.23
CA LYS A 16 -27.90 -25.87 1.76
C LYS A 16 -28.19 -27.14 2.56
N ILE A 17 -27.14 -27.76 3.11
CA ILE A 17 -27.24 -28.98 3.93
C ILE A 17 -27.50 -28.63 5.41
N GLY A 18 -27.34 -27.36 5.81
CA GLY A 18 -27.52 -26.92 7.20
C GLY A 18 -26.33 -27.26 8.11
N LEU A 19 -25.13 -27.48 7.53
CA LEU A 19 -23.91 -27.80 8.28
C LEU A 19 -22.88 -26.67 8.19
N PRO A 20 -22.06 -26.47 9.24
CA PRO A 20 -20.89 -25.61 9.13
C PRO A 20 -19.93 -26.08 8.05
N PRO A 21 -19.36 -25.20 7.21
CA PRO A 21 -18.44 -25.60 6.15
C PRO A 21 -17.29 -26.52 6.60
N VAL A 22 -16.61 -26.23 7.72
CA VAL A 22 -15.54 -27.12 8.25
C VAL A 22 -16.09 -28.49 8.61
N ALA A 23 -17.26 -28.55 9.24
CA ALA A 23 -17.87 -29.81 9.66
C ALA A 23 -18.29 -30.61 8.43
N PHE A 24 -18.98 -29.97 7.48
CA PHE A 24 -19.39 -30.58 6.22
C PHE A 24 -18.19 -31.15 5.46
N ILE A 25 -17.14 -30.35 5.23
CA ILE A 25 -15.95 -30.78 4.47
C ILE A 25 -15.29 -31.99 5.14
N ARG A 26 -15.13 -31.96 6.47
CA ARG A 26 -14.54 -33.07 7.21
C ARG A 26 -15.40 -34.33 7.17
N HIS A 27 -16.72 -34.21 7.34
CA HIS A 27 -17.61 -35.37 7.39
C HIS A 27 -17.88 -35.97 6.00
N ALA A 28 -18.05 -35.13 4.97
CA ALA A 28 -18.36 -35.58 3.62
C ALA A 28 -17.11 -36.05 2.86
N PHE A 29 -15.94 -35.45 3.12
CA PHE A 29 -14.74 -35.67 2.30
C PHE A 29 -13.51 -36.11 3.12
N GLY A 30 -13.59 -36.19 4.45
CA GLY A 30 -12.44 -36.57 5.27
C GLY A 30 -11.28 -35.55 5.26
N ILE A 31 -11.49 -34.33 4.73
CA ILE A 31 -10.43 -33.33 4.59
C ILE A 31 -10.32 -32.50 5.88
N ASP A 32 -9.15 -32.52 6.52
CA ASP A 32 -8.88 -31.69 7.70
C ASP A 32 -8.52 -30.24 7.30
N CYS A 33 -9.46 -29.31 7.50
CA CYS A 33 -9.25 -27.89 7.24
C CYS A 33 -8.47 -27.16 8.35
N ARG A 34 -8.05 -27.86 9.42
CA ARG A 34 -7.32 -27.25 10.54
C ARG A 34 -5.82 -27.18 10.29
N SER A 35 -5.26 -28.17 9.60
CA SER A 35 -3.85 -28.22 9.21
C SER A 35 -3.55 -27.22 8.09
N ASP A 36 -4.46 -27.09 7.13
CA ASP A 36 -4.41 -26.10 6.06
C ASP A 36 -5.77 -25.39 5.93
N ALA A 37 -5.82 -24.15 6.41
CA ALA A 37 -7.01 -23.31 6.39
C ALA A 37 -7.25 -22.62 5.03
N GLN A 38 -6.50 -22.96 3.98
CA GLN A 38 -6.67 -22.43 2.62
C GLN A 38 -6.51 -23.51 1.53
N TRP A 39 -6.56 -24.80 1.89
CA TRP A 39 -6.37 -25.94 0.98
C TRP A 39 -7.18 -25.85 -0.32
N TRP A 40 -8.39 -25.29 -0.25
CA TRP A 40 -9.28 -25.10 -1.39
C TRP A 40 -8.73 -24.17 -2.49
N ARG A 41 -7.67 -23.40 -2.24
CA ARG A 41 -7.02 -22.60 -3.29
C ARG A 41 -6.23 -23.48 -4.25
N ARG A 42 -5.49 -24.45 -3.72
CA ARG A 42 -4.64 -25.37 -4.49
C ARG A 42 -4.75 -26.78 -3.91
N PRO A 43 -5.93 -27.41 -4.01
CA PRO A 43 -6.13 -28.75 -3.48
C PRO A 43 -5.27 -29.77 -4.23
N SER A 44 -4.88 -30.83 -3.52
CA SER A 44 -4.26 -31.99 -4.16
C SER A 44 -5.24 -32.70 -5.08
N ARG A 45 -4.73 -33.47 -6.04
CA ARG A 45 -5.56 -34.29 -6.93
C ARG A 45 -6.43 -35.28 -6.16
N GLU A 46 -5.93 -35.82 -5.06
CA GLU A 46 -6.67 -36.70 -4.17
C GLU A 46 -7.82 -35.98 -3.48
N GLN A 47 -7.58 -34.78 -2.92
CA GLN A 47 -8.63 -33.96 -2.32
C GLN A 47 -9.75 -33.64 -3.33
N LEU A 48 -9.38 -33.28 -4.56
CA LEU A 48 -10.36 -33.06 -5.64
C LEU A 48 -11.11 -34.34 -6.00
N ALA A 49 -10.44 -35.49 -6.06
CA ALA A 49 -11.08 -36.78 -6.36
C ALA A 49 -12.09 -37.18 -5.28
N THR A 50 -11.77 -36.95 -4.00
CA THR A 50 -12.69 -37.22 -2.90
C THR A 50 -13.92 -36.31 -2.96
N VAL A 51 -13.74 -35.02 -3.26
CA VAL A 51 -14.87 -34.09 -3.45
C VAL A 51 -15.70 -34.49 -4.67
N ALA A 52 -15.07 -34.88 -5.78
CA ALA A 52 -15.75 -35.34 -6.98
C ALA A 52 -16.60 -36.58 -6.70
N ALA A 53 -16.03 -37.59 -6.04
CA ALA A 53 -16.73 -38.82 -5.67
C ALA A 53 -17.92 -38.55 -4.73
N GLY A 54 -17.75 -37.67 -3.75
CA GLY A 54 -18.79 -37.35 -2.78
C GLY A 54 -19.90 -36.43 -3.30
N THR A 55 -19.73 -35.77 -4.45
CA THR A 55 -20.69 -34.77 -4.96
C THR A 55 -21.18 -35.02 -6.39
N GLY A 56 -20.54 -35.94 -7.13
CA GLY A 56 -20.83 -36.19 -8.54
C GLY A 56 -20.37 -35.08 -9.50
N VAL A 57 -19.69 -34.04 -9.00
CA VAL A 57 -19.12 -32.97 -9.83
C VAL A 57 -17.83 -33.46 -10.47
N SER A 58 -17.63 -33.20 -11.77
CA SER A 58 -16.41 -33.61 -12.46
C SER A 58 -15.16 -32.94 -11.87
N LEU A 59 -14.03 -33.67 -11.93
CA LEU A 59 -12.71 -33.15 -11.55
C LEU A 59 -12.35 -31.86 -12.29
N GLU A 60 -12.62 -31.81 -13.59
CA GLU A 60 -12.37 -30.62 -14.43
C GLU A 60 -13.12 -29.40 -13.91
N ARG A 61 -14.40 -29.57 -13.57
CA ARG A 61 -15.21 -28.48 -13.04
C ARG A 61 -14.73 -28.03 -11.67
N LEU A 62 -14.28 -28.94 -10.80
CA LEU A 62 -13.72 -28.58 -9.51
C LEU A 62 -12.36 -27.88 -9.66
N ALA A 63 -11.48 -28.37 -10.55
CA ALA A 63 -10.19 -27.74 -10.85
C ALA A 63 -10.36 -26.31 -11.40
N ALA A 64 -11.37 -26.08 -12.26
CA ALA A 64 -11.68 -24.75 -12.77
C ALA A 64 -12.06 -23.74 -11.67
N MET A 65 -12.39 -24.19 -10.46
CA MET A 65 -12.75 -23.38 -9.29
C MET A 65 -11.56 -23.08 -8.38
N THR A 66 -10.38 -23.62 -8.69
CA THR A 66 -9.14 -23.51 -7.91
C THR A 66 -8.06 -22.79 -8.72
N LEU A 67 -6.92 -22.55 -8.08
CA LEU A 67 -5.71 -22.03 -8.72
C LEU A 67 -4.69 -23.15 -8.98
N THR A 68 -5.09 -24.44 -8.93
CA THR A 68 -4.15 -25.57 -8.99
C THR A 68 -3.23 -25.52 -10.21
N ASP A 69 -3.79 -25.21 -11.39
CA ASP A 69 -3.05 -25.16 -12.66
C ASP A 69 -2.43 -23.80 -12.98
N TRP A 70 -2.50 -22.84 -12.04
CA TRP A 70 -1.95 -21.50 -12.22
C TRP A 70 -0.50 -21.46 -11.77
N SER A 71 0.29 -20.57 -12.37
CA SER A 71 1.67 -20.38 -11.97
C SER A 71 1.79 -19.87 -10.54
N VAL A 72 2.88 -20.31 -9.89
CA VAL A 72 3.21 -20.01 -8.50
C VAL A 72 4.45 -19.14 -8.48
N ALA A 73 4.45 -18.14 -7.61
CA ALA A 73 5.65 -17.44 -7.19
C ALA A 73 5.60 -17.27 -5.66
N ARG A 74 6.69 -16.77 -5.06
CA ARG A 74 6.81 -16.66 -3.61
C ARG A 74 5.68 -15.83 -3.00
N LEU A 75 4.84 -16.50 -2.21
CA LEU A 75 3.70 -15.93 -1.46
C LEU A 75 2.77 -15.07 -2.34
N ASP A 76 2.75 -15.30 -3.65
CA ASP A 76 2.12 -14.44 -4.65
C ASP A 76 0.59 -14.35 -4.52
N GLU A 77 -0.02 -15.33 -3.86
CA GLU A 77 -1.47 -15.37 -3.59
C GLU A 77 -1.88 -14.69 -2.27
N HIS A 78 -0.93 -14.07 -1.55
CA HIS A 78 -1.22 -13.33 -0.32
C HIS A 78 -2.12 -12.10 -0.57
N ALA A 79 -3.15 -11.89 0.26
CA ALA A 79 -4.22 -10.88 0.06
C ALA A 79 -3.76 -9.41 -0.01
N GLN A 80 -2.51 -9.15 0.33
CA GLN A 80 -1.89 -7.82 0.30
C GLN A 80 -0.53 -7.86 -0.38
N ARG A 81 -0.32 -8.79 -1.32
CA ARG A 81 1.00 -9.13 -1.88
C ARG A 81 1.75 -7.94 -2.48
N LEU A 82 1.04 -6.95 -3.03
CA LEU A 82 1.67 -5.76 -3.61
C LEU A 82 1.66 -4.55 -2.65
N SER A 83 1.12 -4.69 -1.44
CA SER A 83 1.06 -3.59 -0.47
C SER A 83 2.43 -3.28 0.15
N ALA A 84 2.60 -2.04 0.63
CA ALA A 84 3.76 -1.65 1.42
C ALA A 84 3.92 -2.50 2.69
N GLN A 85 2.79 -2.88 3.32
CA GLN A 85 2.79 -3.72 4.51
C GLN A 85 3.50 -5.05 4.23
N TYR A 86 3.21 -5.68 3.10
CA TYR A 86 3.86 -6.92 2.71
C TYR A 86 5.34 -6.72 2.42
N ALA A 87 5.72 -5.62 1.75
CA ALA A 87 7.12 -5.33 1.41
C ALA A 87 8.01 -5.05 2.63
N LEU A 88 7.45 -4.38 3.65
CA LEU A 88 8.14 -4.02 4.89
C LEU A 88 8.08 -5.12 5.95
N HIS A 89 6.96 -5.82 6.02
CA HIS A 89 6.66 -6.84 7.03
C HIS A 89 6.03 -8.06 6.37
N PRO A 90 6.80 -8.82 5.56
CA PRO A 90 6.29 -10.02 4.93
C PRO A 90 5.88 -11.00 6.04
N PRO A 91 4.66 -11.55 5.99
CA PRO A 91 4.18 -12.41 7.06
C PRO A 91 4.98 -13.72 7.05
N VAL A 92 5.39 -14.18 8.24
CA VAL A 92 6.18 -15.42 8.43
C VAL A 92 5.41 -16.67 7.99
N ARG A 93 4.07 -16.57 7.92
CA ARG A 93 3.17 -17.63 7.43
C ARG A 93 2.06 -16.97 6.62
N HIS A 94 1.42 -17.71 5.72
CA HIS A 94 0.08 -17.35 5.27
C HIS A 94 -0.81 -17.31 6.53
N GLU A 95 -1.12 -16.11 7.05
CA GLU A 95 -2.14 -16.01 8.07
C GLU A 95 -3.40 -16.70 7.50
N ALA A 96 -4.09 -17.49 8.32
CA ALA A 96 -5.31 -18.21 7.97
C ALA A 96 -6.50 -17.28 7.65
N ASP A 97 -6.19 -16.05 7.28
CA ASP A 97 -7.04 -14.92 7.12
C ASP A 97 -7.71 -15.01 5.74
N ARG A 98 -8.98 -15.44 5.78
CA ARG A 98 -9.87 -15.63 4.62
C ARG A 98 -10.40 -14.30 4.07
N PHE A 99 -9.52 -13.31 3.95
CA PHE A 99 -9.89 -12.03 3.35
C PHE A 99 -10.09 -12.17 1.87
N ILE A 100 -11.04 -11.39 1.37
CA ILE A 100 -11.29 -11.22 -0.04
C ILE A 100 -11.33 -9.74 -0.36
N ALA A 101 -10.78 -9.39 -1.52
CA ALA A 101 -11.13 -8.17 -2.21
C ALA A 101 -12.26 -8.51 -3.19
N ALA A 102 -13.40 -7.82 -3.10
CA ALA A 102 -14.57 -8.13 -3.91
C ALA A 102 -15.14 -6.89 -4.58
N CYS A 103 -15.77 -7.09 -5.74
CA CYS A 103 -16.59 -6.06 -6.35
C CYS A 103 -17.99 -6.11 -5.73
N LEU A 104 -18.36 -5.05 -5.00
CA LEU A 104 -19.68 -4.95 -4.38
C LEU A 104 -20.81 -4.92 -5.41
N ARG A 105 -20.54 -4.39 -6.62
CA ARG A 105 -21.51 -4.35 -7.71
C ARG A 105 -21.75 -5.74 -8.31
N CYS A 106 -20.70 -6.55 -8.53
CA CYS A 106 -20.87 -7.97 -8.90
C CYS A 106 -21.72 -8.70 -7.86
N LEU A 107 -21.42 -8.54 -6.57
CA LEU A 107 -22.18 -9.20 -5.51
C LEU A 107 -23.63 -8.72 -5.44
N ALA A 108 -23.91 -7.47 -5.79
CA ALA A 108 -25.27 -6.92 -5.80
C ALA A 108 -26.10 -7.36 -7.02
N GLU A 109 -25.46 -7.58 -8.17
CA GLU A 109 -26.10 -8.02 -9.42
C GLU A 109 -26.31 -9.54 -9.49
N ASP A 110 -25.55 -10.30 -8.71
CA ASP A 110 -25.72 -11.75 -8.65
C ASP A 110 -27.06 -12.10 -8.00
N GLU A 111 -27.87 -12.89 -8.70
CA GLU A 111 -29.08 -13.51 -8.12
C GLU A 111 -28.73 -14.36 -6.88
N HIS A 112 -27.59 -15.05 -6.94
CA HIS A 112 -27.04 -15.85 -5.85
C HIS A 112 -25.57 -15.47 -5.62
N PRO A 113 -25.28 -14.46 -4.77
CA PRO A 113 -23.93 -13.91 -4.61
C PRO A 113 -22.89 -14.97 -4.24
N TYR A 114 -21.75 -14.92 -4.91
CA TYR A 114 -20.67 -15.89 -4.76
C TYR A 114 -19.29 -15.23 -4.87
N VAL A 115 -18.27 -15.85 -4.27
CA VAL A 115 -16.90 -15.35 -4.39
C VAL A 115 -16.30 -15.88 -5.69
N ARG A 116 -15.73 -14.99 -6.49
CA ARG A 116 -15.05 -15.37 -7.74
C ARG A 116 -13.71 -15.99 -7.42
N ARG A 117 -13.30 -17.01 -8.18
CA ARG A 117 -11.99 -17.66 -8.08
C ARG A 117 -10.87 -16.61 -8.17
N ASP A 118 -10.98 -15.71 -9.14
CA ASP A 118 -9.92 -14.74 -9.40
C ASP A 118 -9.73 -13.83 -8.17
N TRP A 119 -10.78 -13.45 -7.43
CA TRP A 119 -10.67 -12.66 -6.19
C TRP A 119 -9.86 -13.33 -5.08
N MET A 120 -9.54 -14.62 -5.21
CA MET A 120 -8.61 -15.33 -4.34
C MET A 120 -7.15 -14.96 -4.63
N ILE A 121 -6.87 -14.33 -5.76
CA ILE A 121 -5.53 -13.85 -6.12
C ILE A 121 -5.30 -12.52 -5.42
N GLY A 122 -4.47 -12.57 -4.38
CA GLY A 122 -4.41 -11.54 -3.37
C GLY A 122 -3.79 -10.20 -3.77
N TRP A 123 -3.29 -10.03 -4.98
CA TRP A 123 -2.81 -8.74 -5.50
C TRP A 123 -3.85 -7.99 -6.35
N GLN A 124 -5.00 -8.60 -6.66
CA GLN A 124 -6.02 -7.91 -7.43
C GLN A 124 -6.60 -6.72 -6.67
N ALA A 125 -6.89 -5.66 -7.41
CA ALA A 125 -7.43 -4.42 -6.87
C ALA A 125 -8.54 -3.79 -7.72
N VAL A 126 -8.83 -4.32 -8.92
CA VAL A 126 -9.88 -3.77 -9.80
C VAL A 126 -10.81 -4.83 -10.36
N CYS A 127 -12.05 -4.44 -10.64
CA CYS A 127 -13.02 -5.25 -11.34
C CYS A 127 -13.08 -4.82 -12.81
N PRO A 128 -12.76 -5.69 -13.79
CA PRO A 128 -12.81 -5.31 -15.20
C PRO A 128 -14.26 -5.12 -15.70
N ARG A 129 -15.23 -5.85 -15.14
CA ARG A 129 -16.65 -5.76 -15.52
C ARG A 129 -17.26 -4.41 -15.16
N HIS A 130 -16.96 -3.92 -13.95
CA HIS A 130 -17.57 -2.70 -13.40
C HIS A 130 -16.61 -1.51 -13.34
N GLN A 131 -15.37 -1.70 -13.81
CA GLN A 131 -14.31 -0.70 -13.89
C GLN A 131 -14.10 0.09 -12.59
N CYS A 132 -14.21 -0.62 -11.47
CA CYS A 132 -14.14 -0.05 -10.14
C CYS A 132 -13.10 -0.78 -9.29
N ARG A 133 -12.67 -0.14 -8.20
CA ARG A 133 -11.73 -0.74 -7.25
C ARG A 133 -12.43 -1.86 -6.47
N LEU A 134 -11.72 -2.97 -6.26
CA LEU A 134 -12.16 -4.05 -5.36
C LEU A 134 -12.01 -3.58 -3.92
N LEU A 135 -12.99 -3.92 -3.09
CA LEU A 135 -13.00 -3.51 -1.69
C LEU A 135 -12.73 -4.72 -0.79
N HIS A 136 -11.90 -4.49 0.22
CA HIS A 136 -11.55 -5.47 1.25
C HIS A 136 -12.23 -5.16 2.60
N ARG A 137 -12.92 -4.01 2.71
CA ARG A 137 -13.67 -3.56 3.89
C ARG A 137 -15.02 -2.97 3.49
N CYS A 138 -15.98 -3.04 4.40
CA CYS A 138 -17.26 -2.36 4.26
C CYS A 138 -17.05 -0.83 4.31
N PRO A 139 -17.54 -0.06 3.32
CA PRO A 139 -17.47 1.41 3.34
C PRO A 139 -18.13 2.06 4.56
N THR A 140 -19.18 1.45 5.11
CA THR A 140 -19.93 1.99 6.26
C THR A 140 -19.24 1.73 7.59
N CYS A 141 -18.96 0.46 7.91
CA CYS A 141 -18.49 0.07 9.25
C CYS A 141 -17.03 -0.41 9.28
N ARG A 142 -16.35 -0.44 8.13
CA ARG A 142 -14.93 -0.83 7.97
C ARG A 142 -14.60 -2.26 8.38
N ALA A 143 -15.61 -3.10 8.61
CA ALA A 143 -15.42 -4.53 8.80
C ALA A 143 -14.80 -5.17 7.57
N GLU A 144 -13.80 -6.02 7.78
CA GLU A 144 -13.13 -6.76 6.71
C GLU A 144 -14.10 -7.71 6.02
N LEU A 145 -14.02 -7.76 4.69
CA LEU A 145 -14.73 -8.73 3.89
C LEU A 145 -14.02 -10.08 4.03
N ARG A 146 -14.78 -11.09 4.42
CA ARG A 146 -14.29 -12.45 4.61
C ARG A 146 -15.19 -13.42 3.89
N ILE A 147 -14.61 -14.49 3.33
CA ILE A 147 -15.38 -15.70 3.04
C ILE A 147 -15.92 -16.21 4.37
N GLY A 148 -17.22 -16.50 4.43
CA GLY A 148 -17.99 -16.70 5.67
C GLY A 148 -17.27 -17.52 6.75
N ASN A 149 -17.67 -17.34 8.01
CA ASN A 149 -17.09 -18.13 9.09
C ASN A 149 -17.34 -19.62 8.82
N LEU A 150 -16.28 -20.37 8.52
CA LEU A 150 -16.40 -21.80 8.18
C LEU A 150 -16.90 -22.66 9.35
N ARG A 151 -16.97 -22.09 10.56
CA ARG A 151 -17.58 -22.71 11.74
C ARG A 151 -19.04 -22.28 11.97
N SER A 152 -19.54 -21.28 11.25
CA SER A 152 -20.93 -20.85 11.36
C SER A 152 -21.86 -21.90 10.75
N ARG A 153 -23.01 -22.12 11.41
CA ARG A 153 -24.13 -22.91 10.89
C ARG A 153 -25.05 -22.10 9.97
N GLU A 154 -24.89 -20.78 9.98
CA GLU A 154 -25.72 -19.87 9.19
C GLU A 154 -25.32 -19.94 7.71
N ALA A 155 -26.31 -19.71 6.84
CA ALA A 155 -26.07 -19.57 5.42
C ALA A 155 -25.03 -18.48 5.16
N VAL A 156 -24.19 -18.69 4.15
CA VAL A 156 -23.18 -17.70 3.77
C VAL A 156 -23.86 -16.48 3.16
N VAL A 157 -23.93 -15.40 3.94
CA VAL A 157 -24.49 -14.11 3.55
C VAL A 157 -23.40 -13.30 2.87
N MET A 158 -23.58 -13.01 1.58
CA MET A 158 -22.62 -12.27 0.73
C MET A 158 -23.22 -11.06 0.02
N ASP A 159 -24.49 -10.72 0.30
CA ASP A 159 -25.19 -9.57 -0.29
C ASP A 159 -25.19 -8.32 0.62
N ARG A 160 -24.66 -8.45 1.84
CA ARG A 160 -24.54 -7.37 2.82
C ARG A 160 -23.35 -7.54 3.76
N CYS A 161 -23.03 -6.47 4.49
CA CYS A 161 -22.02 -6.52 5.52
C CYS A 161 -22.46 -7.38 6.71
N LEU A 162 -21.64 -8.38 7.06
CA LEU A 162 -21.89 -9.25 8.22
C LEU A 162 -21.84 -8.51 9.57
N ARG A 163 -21.25 -7.31 9.64
CA ARG A 163 -21.16 -6.52 10.87
C ARG A 163 -22.27 -5.50 11.02
N CYS A 164 -22.54 -4.70 9.99
CA CYS A 164 -23.52 -3.60 10.07
C CYS A 164 -24.81 -3.84 9.30
N GLY A 165 -24.91 -4.92 8.54
CA GLY A 165 -26.10 -5.23 7.74
C GLY A 165 -26.29 -4.39 6.48
N SER A 166 -25.47 -3.36 6.23
CA SER A 166 -25.59 -2.52 5.02
C SER A 166 -25.50 -3.38 3.76
N PRO A 167 -26.49 -3.30 2.85
CA PRO A 167 -26.51 -4.10 1.62
C PRO A 167 -25.52 -3.53 0.60
N TRP A 168 -24.82 -4.41 -0.12
CA TRP A 168 -23.79 -4.00 -1.08
C TRP A 168 -24.34 -3.16 -2.23
N ARG A 169 -25.59 -3.40 -2.63
CA ARG A 169 -26.28 -2.65 -3.70
C ARG A 169 -26.38 -1.14 -3.45
N GLN A 170 -26.28 -0.71 -2.19
CA GLN A 170 -26.35 0.70 -1.80
C GLN A 170 -24.96 1.34 -1.67
N LEU A 171 -23.88 0.57 -1.82
CA LEU A 171 -22.53 1.03 -1.61
C LEU A 171 -21.79 1.12 -2.94
N GLY A 172 -21.33 2.32 -3.28
CA GLY A 172 -20.45 2.54 -4.43
C GLY A 172 -19.03 2.05 -4.16
N ALA A 173 -18.26 1.86 -5.24
CA ALA A 173 -16.82 1.70 -5.21
C ALA A 173 -16.19 2.79 -6.09
N PRO A 174 -15.02 3.36 -5.71
CA PRO A 174 -14.33 4.33 -6.56
C PRO A 174 -14.03 3.74 -7.94
N ALA A 175 -14.04 4.59 -8.96
CA ALA A 175 -13.61 4.21 -10.29
C ALA A 175 -12.13 3.77 -10.27
N ALA A 176 -11.80 2.81 -11.12
CA ALA A 176 -10.43 2.38 -11.35
C ALA A 176 -9.88 3.07 -12.60
N ASN A 177 -8.60 3.43 -12.56
CA ASN A 177 -7.92 3.96 -13.73
C ASN A 177 -7.84 2.87 -14.83
N PRO A 178 -8.14 3.18 -16.11
CA PRO A 178 -8.12 2.21 -17.21
C PRO A 178 -6.77 1.48 -17.38
N THR A 179 -5.65 2.15 -17.17
CA THR A 179 -4.30 1.56 -17.29
C THR A 179 -4.07 0.48 -16.23
N VAL A 180 -4.65 0.65 -15.03
CA VAL A 180 -4.62 -0.38 -13.98
C VAL A 180 -5.47 -1.59 -14.36
N ILE A 181 -6.62 -1.38 -15.02
CA ILE A 181 -7.48 -2.46 -15.51
C ILE A 181 -6.75 -3.27 -16.58
N ASP A 182 -6.11 -2.60 -17.55
CA ASP A 182 -5.31 -3.27 -18.59
C ASP A 182 -4.15 -4.06 -17.99
N LEU A 183 -3.34 -3.44 -17.13
CA LEU A 183 -2.23 -4.13 -16.48
C LEU A 183 -2.72 -5.33 -15.69
N GLN A 184 -3.74 -5.17 -14.83
CA GLN A 184 -4.27 -6.29 -14.04
C GLN A 184 -4.73 -7.44 -14.94
N GLY A 185 -5.38 -7.15 -16.07
CA GLY A 185 -5.78 -8.16 -17.05
C GLY A 185 -4.59 -8.94 -17.61
N ARG A 186 -3.51 -8.24 -17.99
CA ARG A 186 -2.27 -8.87 -18.48
C ARG A 186 -1.59 -9.71 -17.39
N LEU A 187 -1.56 -9.22 -16.15
CA LEU A 187 -0.99 -9.95 -15.03
C LEU A 187 -1.80 -11.21 -14.68
N LEU A 188 -3.12 -11.19 -14.87
CA LEU A 188 -3.96 -12.37 -14.67
C LEU A 188 -3.69 -13.43 -15.74
N ASP A 189 -3.60 -13.03 -17.01
CA ASP A 189 -3.22 -13.94 -18.09
C ASP A 189 -1.81 -14.51 -17.89
N MET A 190 -0.86 -13.66 -17.47
CA MET A 190 0.50 -14.07 -17.12
C MET A 190 0.53 -15.06 -15.94
N LYS A 191 -0.23 -14.82 -14.87
CA LYS A 191 -0.30 -15.76 -13.73
C LYS A 191 -0.92 -17.08 -14.15
N HIS A 192 -1.88 -17.08 -15.06
CA HIS A 192 -2.49 -18.29 -15.58
C HIS A 192 -1.51 -19.08 -16.48
N ARG A 193 -0.85 -18.42 -17.43
CA ARG A 193 0.03 -19.07 -18.43
C ARG A 193 1.48 -19.27 -17.97
N GLY A 194 1.90 -18.55 -16.93
CA GLY A 194 3.28 -18.50 -16.43
C GLY A 194 4.19 -17.53 -17.15
N VAL A 195 3.79 -17.01 -18.31
CA VAL A 195 4.57 -16.07 -19.12
C VAL A 195 3.64 -15.14 -19.88
N ALA A 196 4.04 -13.89 -20.06
CA ALA A 196 3.35 -12.94 -20.91
C ALA A 196 4.34 -11.96 -21.57
N VAL A 197 3.85 -11.18 -22.53
CA VAL A 197 4.56 -10.02 -23.06
C VAL A 197 3.93 -8.77 -22.44
N LEU A 198 4.72 -8.05 -21.63
CA LEU A 198 4.30 -6.79 -21.05
C LEU A 198 4.94 -5.62 -21.83
N PRO A 199 4.22 -4.48 -21.96
CA PRO A 199 4.82 -3.24 -22.42
C PRO A 199 6.07 -2.92 -21.58
N GLY A 200 7.09 -2.32 -22.22
CA GLY A 200 8.35 -1.92 -21.55
C GLY A 200 9.25 -3.05 -21.03
N LEU A 201 8.72 -4.26 -20.84
CA LEU A 201 9.43 -5.39 -20.23
C LEU A 201 9.66 -6.57 -21.19
N GLY A 202 8.92 -6.61 -22.30
CA GLY A 202 8.99 -7.71 -23.25
C GLY A 202 8.46 -9.01 -22.65
N ARG A 203 9.01 -10.14 -23.10
CA ARG A 203 8.61 -11.48 -22.64
C ARG A 203 9.15 -11.74 -21.24
N VAL A 204 8.25 -11.93 -20.27
CA VAL A 204 8.59 -12.12 -18.86
C VAL A 204 7.77 -13.25 -18.24
N GLU A 205 8.43 -14.03 -17.37
CA GLU A 205 7.78 -15.09 -16.59
C GLU A 205 7.15 -14.54 -15.31
N TRP A 206 6.12 -15.20 -14.81
CA TRP A 206 5.39 -14.78 -13.61
C TRP A 206 6.32 -14.59 -12.40
N ALA A 207 7.25 -15.53 -12.17
CA ALA A 207 8.21 -15.44 -11.08
C ALA A 207 9.13 -14.22 -11.22
N SER A 208 9.66 -13.96 -12.41
CA SER A 208 10.53 -12.80 -12.66
C SER A 208 9.80 -11.48 -12.47
N PHE A 209 8.54 -11.39 -12.93
CA PHE A 209 7.73 -10.19 -12.72
C PHE A 209 7.50 -9.90 -11.23
N MET A 210 7.22 -10.93 -10.42
CA MET A 210 7.02 -10.74 -8.99
C MET A 210 8.28 -10.20 -8.28
N THR A 211 9.46 -10.50 -8.79
CA THR A 211 10.72 -9.91 -8.30
C THR A 211 10.87 -8.45 -8.70
N VAL A 212 10.47 -8.07 -9.92
CA VAL A 212 10.40 -6.64 -10.31
C VAL A 212 9.44 -5.90 -9.39
N ALA A 213 8.28 -6.48 -9.08
CA ALA A 213 7.34 -5.90 -8.14
C ALA A 213 7.94 -5.75 -6.72
N ASP A 214 8.71 -6.74 -6.25
CA ASP A 214 9.42 -6.68 -4.97
C ASP A 214 10.51 -5.62 -4.95
N LEU A 215 11.27 -5.47 -6.04
CA LEU A 215 12.29 -4.43 -6.20
C LEU A 215 11.66 -3.03 -6.14
N VAL A 216 10.58 -2.82 -6.89
CA VAL A 216 9.83 -1.56 -6.89
C VAL A 216 9.30 -1.26 -5.50
N ALA A 217 8.71 -2.24 -4.82
CA ALA A 217 8.21 -2.07 -3.47
C ALA A 217 9.34 -1.78 -2.46
N ALA A 218 10.51 -2.41 -2.61
CA ALA A 218 11.68 -2.12 -1.79
C ALA A 218 12.14 -0.67 -1.96
N ALA A 219 12.31 -0.21 -3.21
CA ALA A 219 12.70 1.16 -3.52
C ALA A 219 11.68 2.20 -2.99
N MET A 220 10.39 1.91 -3.09
CA MET A 220 9.34 2.83 -2.63
C MET A 220 9.27 2.96 -1.11
N TRP A 221 9.39 1.85 -0.38
CA TRP A 221 8.95 1.81 1.02
C TRP A 221 10.09 1.70 2.04
N ARG A 222 11.27 1.20 1.65
CA ARG A 222 12.39 0.99 2.57
C ARG A 222 13.29 2.20 2.61
N GLU A 223 13.40 2.82 3.79
CA GLU A 223 14.34 3.93 4.08
C GLU A 223 14.16 5.19 3.20
N THR A 224 13.18 5.18 2.29
CA THR A 224 12.77 6.30 1.46
C THR A 224 11.95 7.30 2.26
N ALA A 225 12.42 8.53 2.31
CA ALA A 225 11.73 9.61 2.98
C ALA A 225 10.38 9.92 2.31
N ASP A 226 9.40 10.34 3.11
CA ASP A 226 8.01 10.49 2.64
C ASP A 226 7.86 11.46 1.46
N TYR A 227 8.55 12.60 1.47
CA TYR A 227 8.44 13.61 0.41
C TYR A 227 8.92 13.09 -0.97
N HIS A 228 9.87 12.15 -1.00
CA HIS A 228 10.34 11.55 -2.24
C HIS A 228 9.20 10.75 -2.89
N ARG A 229 8.49 9.97 -2.06
CA ARG A 229 7.29 9.27 -2.49
C ARG A 229 6.21 10.25 -2.94
N GLU A 230 6.04 11.37 -2.23
CA GLU A 230 5.05 12.38 -2.61
C GLU A 230 5.27 12.96 -3.99
N ARG A 231 6.50 13.36 -4.30
CA ARG A 231 6.87 13.86 -5.63
C ARG A 231 6.65 12.81 -6.71
N LEU A 232 7.04 11.56 -6.44
CA LEU A 232 6.81 10.45 -7.35
C LEU A 232 5.30 10.22 -7.57
N PHE A 233 4.46 10.26 -6.53
CA PHE A 233 3.01 10.11 -6.65
C PHE A 233 2.38 11.23 -7.49
N GLU A 234 2.77 12.48 -7.26
CA GLU A 234 2.32 13.62 -8.06
C GLU A 234 2.70 13.47 -9.53
N ARG A 235 3.91 12.97 -9.81
CA ARG A 235 4.35 12.64 -11.17
C ARG A 235 3.50 11.53 -11.78
N ILE A 236 3.31 10.41 -11.08
CA ILE A 236 2.52 9.28 -11.57
C ILE A 236 1.11 9.75 -11.94
N LEU A 237 0.47 10.58 -11.10
CA LEU A 237 -0.85 11.13 -11.40
C LEU A 237 -0.84 11.98 -12.67
N ARG A 238 0.12 12.89 -12.80
CA ARG A 238 0.26 13.74 -13.99
C ARG A 238 0.48 12.91 -15.26
N ASP A 239 1.39 11.93 -15.20
CA ASP A 239 1.74 11.10 -16.35
C ASP A 239 0.63 10.12 -16.74
N LEU A 240 -0.29 9.82 -15.82
CA LEU A 240 -1.50 9.02 -16.05
C LEU A 240 -2.76 9.87 -16.29
N ASP A 241 -2.61 11.19 -16.46
CA ASP A 241 -3.70 12.16 -16.67
C ASP A 241 -4.80 12.07 -15.59
N MET A 242 -4.37 11.86 -14.34
CA MET A 242 -5.25 11.81 -13.17
C MET A 242 -5.31 13.19 -12.48
N PRO A 243 -6.48 13.60 -11.96
CA PRO A 243 -6.61 14.84 -11.20
C PRO A 243 -5.64 14.88 -10.01
N ALA A 244 -5.11 16.06 -9.67
CA ALA A 244 -4.25 16.21 -8.48
C ALA A 244 -4.96 15.75 -7.19
N ASP A 245 -6.27 15.93 -7.10
CA ASP A 245 -7.10 15.47 -5.97
C ASP A 245 -7.11 13.94 -5.82
N ASP A 246 -6.82 13.16 -6.88
CA ASP A 246 -6.69 11.71 -6.78
C ASP A 246 -5.49 11.30 -5.93
N ARG A 247 -4.54 12.21 -5.70
CA ARG A 247 -3.43 11.99 -4.75
C ARG A 247 -3.96 11.49 -3.44
N VAL A 248 -4.99 12.12 -2.88
CA VAL A 248 -5.59 11.69 -1.62
C VAL A 248 -6.51 10.49 -1.84
N LEU A 249 -7.21 10.38 -2.96
CA LEU A 249 -8.16 9.28 -3.16
C LEU A 249 -7.51 7.90 -3.37
N VAL A 250 -6.22 7.84 -3.67
CA VAL A 250 -5.45 6.60 -3.83
C VAL A 250 -4.76 6.21 -2.53
N GLU A 251 -5.08 5.03 -1.99
CA GLU A 251 -4.29 4.41 -0.93
C GLU A 251 -3.00 3.83 -1.56
N TRP A 252 -1.97 4.66 -1.72
CA TRP A 252 -0.70 4.28 -2.36
C TRP A 252 -0.02 3.03 -1.74
N PRO A 253 -0.08 2.81 -0.41
CA PRO A 253 0.43 1.57 0.19
C PRO A 253 -0.39 0.31 -0.12
N SER A 254 -1.55 0.40 -0.76
CA SER A 254 -2.42 -0.74 -1.07
C SER A 254 -2.03 -1.45 -2.38
N ASN A 255 -2.65 -2.60 -2.66
CA ASN A 255 -2.50 -3.26 -3.96
C ASN A 255 -2.92 -2.35 -5.12
N TYR A 256 -3.94 -1.50 -4.96
CA TYR A 256 -4.36 -0.59 -6.02
C TYR A 256 -3.28 0.45 -6.32
N GLY A 257 -2.72 1.06 -5.27
CA GLY A 257 -1.62 2.01 -5.40
C GLY A 257 -0.38 1.39 -6.05
N ALA A 258 -0.02 0.18 -5.63
CA ALA A 258 1.09 -0.56 -6.23
C ALA A 258 0.83 -0.93 -7.70
N LEU A 259 -0.38 -1.38 -8.05
CA LEU A 259 -0.74 -1.63 -9.45
C LEU A 259 -0.75 -0.34 -10.28
N LEU A 260 -1.09 0.81 -9.70
CA LEU A 260 -1.01 2.11 -10.36
C LEU A 260 0.46 2.48 -10.66
N THR A 261 1.35 2.32 -9.69
CA THR A 261 2.80 2.51 -9.90
C THR A 261 3.36 1.54 -10.94
N LEU A 262 3.00 0.25 -10.87
CA LEU A 262 3.44 -0.75 -11.86
C LEU A 262 2.88 -0.46 -13.26
N ALA A 263 1.64 0.03 -13.36
CA ALA A 263 1.03 0.42 -14.64
C ALA A 263 1.75 1.62 -15.25
N TRP A 264 2.15 2.61 -14.43
CA TRP A 264 3.00 3.69 -14.87
C TRP A 264 4.38 3.17 -15.28
N LEU A 265 5.06 2.37 -14.47
CA LEU A 265 6.40 1.82 -14.78
C LEU A 265 6.41 1.02 -16.08
N THR A 266 5.50 0.05 -16.22
CA THR A 266 5.48 -0.86 -17.37
C THR A 266 5.19 -0.17 -18.71
N ALA A 267 4.73 1.07 -18.76
CA ALA A 267 4.64 1.79 -20.03
C ALA A 267 6.02 1.99 -20.69
N ASP A 268 7.08 2.18 -19.89
CA ASP A 268 8.47 2.29 -20.32
C ASP A 268 9.39 1.95 -19.13
N LEU A 269 9.49 0.65 -18.81
CA LEU A 269 10.11 0.22 -17.54
C LEU A 269 11.54 0.74 -17.38
N PRO A 270 12.45 0.62 -18.37
CA PRO A 270 13.84 0.99 -18.13
C PRO A 270 14.00 2.48 -17.79
N ALA A 271 13.36 3.38 -18.56
CA ALA A 271 13.45 4.81 -18.31
C ALA A 271 12.68 5.24 -17.05
N ARG A 272 11.48 4.71 -16.82
CA ARG A 272 10.66 5.09 -15.67
C ARG A 272 11.19 4.52 -14.36
N LEU A 273 11.84 3.36 -14.40
CA LEU A 273 12.50 2.78 -13.23
C LEU A 273 13.73 3.61 -12.83
N GLU A 274 14.57 4.00 -13.78
CA GLU A 274 15.70 4.89 -13.52
C GLU A 274 15.22 6.22 -12.89
N LEU A 275 14.23 6.86 -13.51
CA LEU A 275 13.61 8.07 -12.97
C LEU A 275 13.04 7.86 -11.56
N MET A 276 12.37 6.72 -11.32
CA MET A 276 11.82 6.41 -10.02
C MET A 276 12.92 6.29 -8.96
N LEU A 277 14.01 5.58 -9.26
CA LEU A 277 15.13 5.41 -8.34
C LEU A 277 15.80 6.76 -8.04
N GLU A 278 15.98 7.60 -9.06
CA GLU A 278 16.48 8.97 -8.90
C GLU A 278 15.56 9.83 -8.04
N GLU A 279 14.25 9.86 -8.33
CA GLU A 279 13.31 10.70 -7.58
C GLU A 279 13.12 10.21 -6.14
N LEU A 280 13.33 8.91 -5.90
CA LEU A 280 13.30 8.31 -4.58
C LEU A 280 14.62 8.45 -3.80
N HIS A 281 15.70 8.88 -4.46
CA HIS A 281 17.07 8.78 -3.93
C HIS A 281 17.38 7.36 -3.41
N ALA A 282 16.88 6.36 -4.12
CA ALA A 282 17.00 4.96 -3.71
C ALA A 282 18.47 4.49 -3.80
N PRO A 283 18.87 3.48 -3.00
CA PRO A 283 20.14 2.83 -3.21
C PRO A 283 20.16 2.15 -4.59
N GLY A 284 21.37 1.86 -5.10
CA GLY A 284 21.53 1.12 -6.36
C GLY A 284 20.83 -0.24 -6.32
N ILE A 285 20.51 -0.78 -7.50
CA ILE A 285 19.70 -2.01 -7.64
C ILE A 285 20.30 -3.18 -6.87
N GLU A 286 21.63 -3.37 -6.90
CA GLU A 286 22.30 -4.41 -6.12
C GLU A 286 22.04 -4.29 -4.62
N GLY A 287 22.03 -3.06 -4.09
CA GLY A 287 21.70 -2.77 -2.70
C GLY A 287 20.26 -3.11 -2.36
N LEU A 288 19.31 -2.84 -3.26
CA LEU A 288 17.91 -3.24 -3.11
C LEU A 288 17.74 -4.77 -3.14
N LEU A 289 18.44 -5.45 -4.06
CA LEU A 289 18.38 -6.91 -4.23
C LEU A 289 18.95 -7.68 -3.05
N TYR A 290 20.02 -7.18 -2.41
CA TYR A 290 20.58 -7.79 -1.21
C TYR A 290 19.54 -7.93 -0.10
N GLN A 291 18.56 -7.03 -0.07
CA GLN A 291 17.53 -7.03 0.95
C GLN A 291 16.25 -7.81 0.56
N LEU A 292 16.21 -8.42 -0.63
CA LEU A 292 15.11 -9.27 -1.06
C LEU A 292 15.35 -10.72 -0.58
N PRO A 293 14.39 -11.36 0.11
CA PRO A 293 14.57 -12.74 0.53
C PRO A 293 14.42 -13.69 -0.67
N ASP A 294 15.27 -14.72 -0.71
CA ASP A 294 15.18 -15.87 -1.63
C ASP A 294 15.19 -15.50 -3.12
N LEU A 295 16.07 -14.58 -3.54
CA LEU A 295 16.33 -14.33 -4.96
C LEU A 295 17.12 -15.49 -5.56
N ASP A 296 16.52 -16.24 -6.49
CA ASP A 296 17.21 -17.33 -7.17
C ASP A 296 18.31 -16.81 -8.13
N ASP A 297 19.38 -17.60 -8.31
CA ASP A 297 20.57 -17.19 -9.09
C ASP A 297 20.30 -17.07 -10.60
N GLU A 298 19.31 -17.79 -11.14
CA GLU A 298 18.92 -17.70 -12.55
C GLU A 298 18.24 -16.36 -12.83
N LEU A 299 17.31 -15.98 -11.97
CA LEU A 299 16.63 -14.70 -11.99
C LEU A 299 17.60 -13.56 -11.78
N ARG A 300 18.55 -13.66 -10.83
CA ARG A 300 19.59 -12.65 -10.63
C ARG A 300 20.40 -12.41 -11.91
N ARG A 301 20.72 -13.46 -12.67
CA ARG A 301 21.41 -13.33 -13.97
C ARG A 301 20.58 -12.65 -15.05
N ARG A 302 19.25 -12.75 -14.99
CA ARG A 302 18.33 -12.16 -15.98
C ARG A 302 17.96 -10.70 -15.70
N LEU A 303 18.12 -10.23 -14.46
CA LEU A 303 17.74 -8.86 -14.06
C LEU A 303 18.47 -7.75 -14.86
N PRO A 304 19.77 -7.83 -15.19
CA PRO A 304 20.43 -6.80 -16.00
C PRO A 304 19.73 -6.59 -17.35
N ASP A 305 19.43 -7.68 -18.06
CA ASP A 305 18.74 -7.62 -19.35
C ASP A 305 17.30 -7.11 -19.20
N LEU A 306 16.63 -7.51 -18.12
CA LEU A 306 15.24 -7.13 -17.82
C LEU A 306 15.09 -5.64 -17.46
N LEU A 307 16.06 -5.09 -16.73
CA LEU A 307 16.01 -3.73 -16.18
C LEU A 307 16.75 -2.71 -17.05
N GLY A 308 17.61 -3.14 -17.96
CA GLY A 308 18.30 -2.29 -18.93
C GLY A 308 19.14 -1.20 -18.24
N PRO A 309 19.11 0.07 -18.70
CA PRO A 309 19.89 1.17 -18.13
C PRO A 309 19.72 1.35 -16.61
N ALA A 310 18.51 1.12 -16.08
CA ALA A 310 18.24 1.22 -14.65
C ALA A 310 19.11 0.28 -13.80
N TRP A 311 19.59 -0.84 -14.38
CA TRP A 311 20.55 -1.73 -13.71
C TRP A 311 21.82 -1.00 -13.23
N HIS A 312 22.26 -0.01 -14.00
CA HIS A 312 23.47 0.76 -13.71
C HIS A 312 23.23 1.97 -12.81
N HIS A 313 21.99 2.20 -12.37
CA HIS A 313 21.67 3.27 -11.44
C HIS A 313 22.49 3.13 -10.16
N ARG A 314 23.19 4.21 -9.79
CA ARG A 314 23.82 4.36 -8.49
C ARG A 314 23.28 5.62 -7.84
N GLN A 315 23.04 5.52 -6.54
CA GLN A 315 22.71 6.67 -5.72
C GLN A 315 23.83 7.70 -5.87
N GLN A 316 23.50 8.91 -6.27
CA GLN A 316 24.46 10.01 -6.24
C GLN A 316 24.72 10.36 -4.77
N GLU A 317 25.95 10.15 -4.29
CA GLU A 317 26.40 10.78 -3.05
C GLU A 317 26.32 12.29 -3.26
N VAL A 318 25.53 13.00 -2.45
CA VAL A 318 25.54 14.47 -2.45
C VAL A 318 26.95 14.91 -2.05
N PRO A 319 27.77 15.45 -2.97
CA PRO A 319 29.15 15.79 -2.63
C PRO A 319 29.12 16.95 -1.63
N GLY A 320 29.85 16.81 -0.51
CA GLY A 320 29.76 17.63 0.71
C GLY A 320 30.02 19.14 0.62
N LYS A 321 29.95 19.77 -0.57
CA LYS A 321 30.11 21.23 -0.78
C LYS A 321 29.10 21.88 -1.73
N GLU A 322 28.18 21.15 -2.36
CA GLU A 322 27.18 21.75 -3.27
C GLU A 322 26.19 22.68 -2.56
N TRP A 323 25.94 22.44 -1.28
CA TRP A 323 25.05 23.26 -0.46
C TRP A 323 25.52 24.73 -0.32
N GLN A 324 26.83 24.98 -0.40
CA GLN A 324 27.39 26.34 -0.32
C GLN A 324 27.07 27.14 -1.58
N VAL A 325 27.08 26.48 -2.75
CA VAL A 325 26.70 27.09 -4.03
C VAL A 325 25.20 27.37 -4.05
N TRP A 326 24.40 26.40 -3.60
CA TRP A 326 22.96 26.56 -3.44
C TRP A 326 22.59 27.72 -2.50
N LEU A 327 23.20 27.78 -1.30
CA LEU A 327 22.90 28.82 -0.31
C LEU A 327 23.25 30.22 -0.84
N LYS A 328 24.37 30.36 -1.56
CA LYS A 328 24.75 31.61 -2.25
C LYS A 328 23.73 32.01 -3.32
N SER A 329 23.19 31.05 -4.08
CA SER A 329 22.16 31.33 -5.10
C SER A 329 20.87 31.88 -4.48
N ILE A 330 20.48 31.39 -3.29
CA ILE A 330 19.31 31.87 -2.57
C ILE A 330 19.51 33.30 -2.07
N VAL A 331 20.66 33.61 -1.49
CA VAL A 331 20.97 34.99 -1.06
C VAL A 331 21.00 35.94 -2.27
N ALA A 332 21.58 35.51 -3.39
CA ALA A 332 21.59 36.28 -4.63
C ALA A 332 20.18 36.54 -5.21
N SER A 333 19.21 35.66 -4.94
CA SER A 333 17.80 35.84 -5.31
C SER A 333 17.05 36.87 -4.44
N GLY A 334 17.73 37.51 -3.49
CA GLY A 334 17.20 38.59 -2.64
C GLY A 334 16.77 38.15 -1.24
N MET A 335 17.10 36.93 -0.82
CA MET A 335 16.81 36.45 0.53
C MET A 335 17.87 36.94 1.54
N ASP A 336 17.44 37.75 2.51
CA ASP A 336 18.30 38.26 3.59
C ASP A 336 17.90 37.67 4.95
N PHE A 337 18.62 36.62 5.37
CA PHE A 337 18.38 35.92 6.62
C PHE A 337 18.54 36.79 7.87
N ARG A 338 19.45 37.79 7.86
CA ARG A 338 19.65 38.70 9.00
C ARG A 338 18.46 39.65 9.13
N THR A 339 17.97 40.19 8.02
CA THR A 339 16.79 41.05 8.00
C THR A 339 15.53 40.27 8.37
N MET A 340 15.38 39.03 7.90
CA MET A 340 14.30 38.13 8.33
C MET A 340 14.36 37.83 9.83
N ALA A 341 15.55 37.53 10.37
CA ALA A 341 15.74 37.27 11.80
C ALA A 341 15.37 38.47 12.68
N ARG A 342 15.63 39.71 12.22
CA ARG A 342 15.28 40.95 12.94
C ARG A 342 13.79 41.25 12.96
N LYS A 343 13.04 40.81 11.94
CA LYS A 343 11.58 40.99 11.84
C LYS A 343 10.80 39.88 12.54
N GLU A 344 11.47 38.80 12.95
CA GLU A 344 10.86 37.62 13.54
C GLU A 344 10.75 37.75 15.07
N MET A 345 9.57 37.48 15.62
CA MET A 345 9.27 37.61 17.05
C MET A 345 9.15 36.25 17.78
N ARG A 346 9.20 35.13 17.06
CA ARG A 346 9.06 33.78 17.62
C ARG A 346 10.41 33.21 18.09
N GLN A 347 10.47 32.74 19.34
CA GLN A 347 11.69 32.17 19.94
C GLN A 347 12.12 30.87 19.22
N GLY A 348 13.41 30.77 18.84
CA GLY A 348 13.99 29.63 18.08
C GLY A 348 13.92 29.76 16.55
N TYR A 349 13.08 30.67 16.01
CA TYR A 349 13.07 30.99 14.56
C TYR A 349 14.25 31.90 14.19
N THR A 350 14.53 32.88 15.04
CA THR A 350 15.71 33.75 14.95
C THR A 350 17.00 32.94 14.94
N GLU A 351 17.08 31.87 15.72
CA GLU A 351 18.27 31.01 15.82
C GLU A 351 18.60 30.31 14.50
N ARG A 352 17.61 29.66 13.86
CA ARG A 352 17.79 29.00 12.56
C ARG A 352 18.14 29.97 11.45
N LEU A 353 17.48 31.13 11.42
CA LEU A 353 17.76 32.20 10.46
C LEU A 353 19.18 32.74 10.64
N VAL A 354 19.63 32.92 11.89
CA VAL A 354 21.00 33.38 12.16
C VAL A 354 22.03 32.30 11.83
N VAL A 355 21.73 31.02 12.06
CA VAL A 355 22.59 29.91 11.62
C VAL A 355 22.77 29.92 10.10
N PHE A 356 21.69 30.00 9.31
CA PHE A 356 21.81 30.09 7.85
C PHE A 356 22.48 31.39 7.37
N ALA A 357 22.31 32.51 8.09
CA ALA A 357 23.05 33.74 7.83
C ALA A 357 24.56 33.55 8.02
N MET A 358 24.97 32.94 9.13
CA MET A 358 26.39 32.65 9.42
C MET A 358 26.99 31.73 8.35
N LEU A 359 26.28 30.68 7.94
CA LEU A 359 26.72 29.78 6.88
C LEU A 359 26.84 30.49 5.53
N ALA A 360 25.90 31.38 5.19
CA ALA A 360 25.95 32.19 3.96
C ALA A 360 27.09 33.21 3.95
N GLU A 361 27.44 33.74 5.13
CA GLU A 361 28.60 34.62 5.37
C GLU A 361 29.95 33.87 5.32
N GLY A 362 29.94 32.54 5.12
CA GLY A 362 31.13 31.71 4.97
C GLY A 362 31.69 31.15 6.28
N ARG A 363 30.94 31.22 7.38
CA ARG A 363 31.30 30.58 8.65
C ARG A 363 31.17 29.06 8.57
N SER A 364 31.97 28.34 9.36
CA SER A 364 31.94 26.88 9.36
C SER A 364 30.69 26.32 10.08
N ILE A 365 30.36 25.05 9.81
CA ILE A 365 29.25 24.35 10.48
C ILE A 365 29.49 24.30 11.99
N GLU A 366 30.74 24.07 12.39
CA GLU A 366 31.18 24.01 13.78
C GLU A 366 31.02 25.35 14.50
N GLU A 367 31.36 26.45 13.84
CA GLU A 367 31.18 27.80 14.40
C GLU A 367 29.69 28.16 14.57
N ALA A 368 28.87 27.82 13.58
CA ALA A 368 27.43 28.05 13.64
C ALA A 368 26.77 27.17 14.72
N ALA A 369 27.22 25.92 14.88
CA ALA A 369 26.73 24.99 15.89
C ALA A 369 27.08 25.47 17.30
N ALA A 370 28.33 25.91 17.50
CA ALA A 370 28.78 26.48 18.77
C ALA A 370 27.99 27.72 19.16
N TRP A 371 27.67 28.61 18.21
CA TRP A 371 26.86 29.80 18.47
C TRP A 371 25.42 29.44 18.89
N ALA A 372 24.82 28.46 18.23
CA ALA A 372 23.45 28.01 18.51
C ALA A 372 23.36 27.10 19.76
N GLY A 373 24.48 26.64 20.31
CA GLY A 373 24.49 25.62 21.37
C GLY A 373 24.00 24.25 20.88
N LEU A 374 24.17 23.95 19.59
CA LEU A 374 23.76 22.71 18.93
C LEU A 374 24.98 21.86 18.57
N LYS A 375 24.73 20.60 18.22
CA LYS A 375 25.79 19.73 17.68
C LYS A 375 25.95 19.94 16.16
N PRO A 376 27.17 19.86 15.59
CA PRO A 376 27.40 20.03 14.15
C PRO A 376 26.50 19.17 13.26
N GLU A 377 26.23 17.92 13.67
CA GLU A 377 25.38 16.98 12.91
C GLU A 377 23.92 17.47 12.82
N THR A 378 23.49 18.33 13.75
CA THR A 378 22.15 18.95 13.70
C THR A 378 22.07 19.99 12.58
N ILE A 379 23.15 20.75 12.37
CA ILE A 379 23.23 21.75 11.31
C ILE A 379 23.43 21.08 9.94
N GLU A 380 24.24 20.01 9.86
CA GLU A 380 24.36 19.22 8.64
C GLU A 380 23.00 18.71 8.16
N ARG A 381 22.20 18.17 9.09
CA ARG A 381 20.83 17.72 8.80
C ARG A 381 19.92 18.87 8.39
N TRP A 382 20.08 20.06 8.95
CA TRP A 382 19.35 21.25 8.51
C TRP A 382 19.73 21.64 7.08
N ILE A 383 21.01 21.65 6.76
CA ILE A 383 21.50 21.96 5.41
C ILE A 383 20.95 20.96 4.40
N GLU A 384 21.01 19.67 4.70
CA GLU A 384 20.45 18.59 3.86
C GLU A 384 18.96 18.82 3.58
N VAL A 385 18.17 19.08 4.62
CA VAL A 385 16.73 19.36 4.50
C VAL A 385 16.48 20.64 3.70
N ALA A 386 17.30 21.67 3.88
CA ALA A 386 17.14 22.95 3.21
C ALA A 386 17.48 22.88 1.72
N VAL A 387 18.60 22.24 1.36
CA VAL A 387 19.01 22.01 -0.04
C VAL A 387 17.95 21.19 -0.78
N THR A 388 17.38 20.20 -0.10
CA THR A 388 16.47 19.24 -0.73
C THR A 388 15.03 19.76 -0.85
N TYR A 389 14.52 20.55 0.11
CA TYR A 389 13.11 21.04 0.09
C TYR A 389 12.95 22.56 0.03
N GLY A 390 14.04 23.30 0.01
CA GLY A 390 14.03 24.73 0.19
C GLY A 390 14.14 25.14 1.66
N ILE A 391 14.73 26.32 1.86
CA ILE A 391 15.14 26.84 3.16
C ILE A 391 13.97 27.06 4.14
N TYR A 392 12.75 27.31 3.64
CA TYR A 392 11.55 27.50 4.45
C TYR A 392 11.18 26.25 5.25
N MET A 393 11.45 25.05 4.77
CA MET A 393 11.16 23.81 5.49
C MET A 393 12.00 23.61 6.75
N VAL A 394 13.13 24.30 6.84
CA VAL A 394 13.97 24.32 8.02
C VAL A 394 13.67 25.52 8.89
N ILE A 395 13.41 26.68 8.29
CA ILE A 395 13.11 27.91 9.03
C ILE A 395 11.76 27.78 9.74
N GLU A 396 10.75 27.18 9.10
CA GLU A 396 9.43 26.95 9.70
C GLU A 396 9.47 25.71 10.58
N LYS A 397 9.30 25.90 11.89
CA LYS A 397 9.11 24.75 12.78
C LYS A 397 7.69 24.22 12.59
N PRO A 398 7.50 22.91 12.36
CA PRO A 398 6.18 22.34 12.21
C PRO A 398 5.34 22.57 13.47
N ALA A 399 4.14 23.14 13.33
CA ALA A 399 3.21 23.41 14.42
C ALA A 399 2.87 22.13 15.20
N ARG A 400 2.86 22.22 16.53
CA ARG A 400 2.35 21.16 17.40
C ARG A 400 0.83 21.21 17.42
N VAL A 401 0.16 20.15 17.89
CA VAL A 401 -1.32 20.19 18.03
C VAL A 401 -1.77 21.36 18.90
N CYS A 402 -1.01 21.69 19.94
CA CYS A 402 -1.33 22.80 20.83
C CYS A 402 -1.22 24.17 20.15
N ASP A 403 -0.56 24.26 19.00
CA ASP A 403 -0.37 25.50 18.26
C ASP A 403 -1.50 25.72 17.22
N LEU A 404 -2.38 24.73 17.02
CA LEU A 404 -3.54 24.83 16.14
C LEU A 404 -4.72 25.48 16.86
N THR A 405 -5.49 26.33 16.18
CA THR A 405 -6.74 26.85 16.74
C THR A 405 -7.76 25.70 16.90
N PRO A 406 -8.72 25.82 17.84
CA PRO A 406 -9.78 24.83 18.01
C PRO A 406 -10.55 24.54 16.72
N ASP A 407 -10.72 25.55 15.87
CA ASP A 407 -11.40 25.44 14.58
C ASP A 407 -10.58 24.69 13.55
N GLN A 408 -9.29 25.02 13.40
CA GLN A 408 -8.36 24.30 12.53
C GLN A 408 -8.27 22.82 12.92
N ALA A 409 -8.08 22.54 14.21
CA ALA A 409 -7.99 21.16 14.70
C ALA A 409 -9.30 20.38 14.47
N ARG A 410 -10.45 21.01 14.64
CA ARG A 410 -11.77 20.41 14.39
C ARG A 410 -12.00 20.11 12.92
N GLU A 411 -11.69 21.06 12.04
CA GLU A 411 -11.83 20.92 10.59
C GLU A 411 -10.94 19.80 10.04
N ILE A 412 -9.66 19.77 10.45
CA ILE A 412 -8.72 18.71 10.08
C ILE A 412 -9.22 17.35 10.58
N ARG A 413 -9.69 17.25 11.83
CA ARG A 413 -10.24 15.99 12.38
C ARG A 413 -11.48 15.53 11.63
N GLN A 414 -12.37 16.45 11.26
CA GLN A 414 -13.58 16.13 10.51
C GLN A 414 -13.25 15.64 9.10
N TRP A 415 -12.29 16.29 8.43
CA TRP A 415 -11.76 15.83 7.15
C TRP A 415 -11.13 14.44 7.25
N LEU A 416 -10.22 14.23 8.21
CA LEU A 416 -9.59 12.92 8.46
C LEU A 416 -10.62 11.82 8.80
N ALA A 417 -11.72 12.17 9.48
CA ALA A 417 -12.80 11.24 9.79
C ALA A 417 -13.70 10.91 8.57
N SER A 418 -13.86 11.87 7.65
CA SER A 418 -14.67 11.74 6.43
C SER A 418 -13.96 10.98 5.31
N ALA A 419 -12.63 10.93 5.35
CA ALA A 419 -11.85 10.21 4.36
C ALA A 419 -11.94 8.69 4.57
N THR A 420 -12.87 8.06 3.86
CA THR A 420 -13.24 6.64 3.95
C THR A 420 -12.10 5.66 3.63
N TRP A 421 -11.04 6.12 2.94
CA TRP A 421 -9.82 5.37 2.61
C TRP A 421 -8.68 5.56 3.63
N LEU A 422 -8.85 6.44 4.63
CA LEU A 422 -7.80 6.91 5.54
C LEU A 422 -7.76 6.15 6.88
N LEU A 423 -8.59 5.12 7.10
CA LEU A 423 -8.74 4.45 8.41
C LEU A 423 -8.68 2.93 8.34
N SER A 424 -7.83 2.38 7.47
CA SER A 424 -7.45 0.97 7.51
C SER A 424 -6.59 0.69 8.77
N PRO A 425 -7.01 -0.24 9.65
CA PRO A 425 -6.23 -0.59 10.85
C PRO A 425 -4.94 -1.34 10.54
N ARG A 426 -4.80 -1.93 9.34
CA ARG A 426 -3.64 -2.75 8.95
C ARG A 426 -2.58 -1.97 8.16
N THR A 427 -2.96 -0.86 7.54
CA THR A 427 -2.04 0.08 6.85
C THR A 427 -1.91 1.35 7.68
N GLY A 428 -1.69 1.19 8.99
CA GLY A 428 -1.56 2.30 9.94
C GLY A 428 -0.65 3.38 9.36
N TRP A 429 -1.24 4.51 9.01
CA TRP A 429 -0.52 5.61 8.38
C TRP A 429 0.64 6.01 9.29
N ARG A 430 1.80 6.23 8.68
CA ARG A 430 2.87 6.96 9.35
C ARG A 430 2.42 8.41 9.45
N ALA A 431 2.56 9.01 10.62
CA ALA A 431 2.08 10.36 10.86
C ALA A 431 2.76 11.43 9.97
N ASP A 432 3.88 11.07 9.33
CA ASP A 432 4.53 11.85 8.29
C ASP A 432 3.67 12.06 7.02
N HIS A 433 2.88 11.06 6.60
CA HIS A 433 1.99 11.17 5.43
C HIS A 433 0.82 12.11 5.71
N VAL A 434 0.18 11.95 6.89
CA VAL A 434 -0.93 12.82 7.34
C VAL A 434 -0.46 14.27 7.44
N ARG A 435 0.76 14.48 7.94
CA ARG A 435 1.39 15.81 7.94
C ARG A 435 1.46 16.40 6.54
N GLY A 436 1.95 15.63 5.55
CA GLY A 436 2.09 16.11 4.17
C GLY A 436 0.76 16.58 3.57
N GLU A 437 -0.31 15.83 3.81
CA GLU A 437 -1.64 16.21 3.33
C GLU A 437 -2.23 17.42 4.05
N ILE A 438 -1.96 17.56 5.35
CA ILE A 438 -2.39 18.75 6.11
C ILE A 438 -1.68 19.99 5.60
N ALA A 439 -0.38 19.88 5.28
CA ALA A 439 0.38 20.95 4.67
C ALA A 439 -0.22 21.38 3.32
N ARG A 440 -0.54 20.44 2.42
CA ARG A 440 -1.15 20.81 1.13
C ARG A 440 -2.55 21.39 1.24
N ARG A 441 -3.41 20.79 2.06
CA ARG A 441 -4.85 21.08 2.08
C ARG A 441 -5.20 22.30 2.92
N PHE A 442 -4.48 22.50 4.03
CA PHE A 442 -4.76 23.57 4.98
C PHE A 442 -3.66 24.62 5.02
N ASP A 443 -2.61 24.47 4.20
CA ASP A 443 -1.42 25.32 4.24
C ASP A 443 -0.77 25.35 5.64
N LEU A 444 -0.76 24.19 6.31
CA LEU A 444 -0.30 24.03 7.68
C LEU A 444 0.82 23.00 7.78
N ASN A 445 2.05 23.48 7.97
CA ASN A 445 3.19 22.62 8.30
C ASN A 445 3.11 22.21 9.79
N ILE A 446 2.73 20.95 10.07
CA ILE A 446 2.56 20.44 11.44
C ILE A 446 3.57 19.34 11.79
N SER A 447 3.85 19.11 13.07
CA SER A 447 4.78 18.05 13.47
C SER A 447 4.19 16.65 13.24
N VAL A 448 5.05 15.63 13.14
CA VAL A 448 4.64 14.22 13.04
C VAL A 448 3.80 13.81 14.24
N SER A 449 4.20 14.20 15.45
CA SER A 449 3.41 13.99 16.67
C SER A 449 2.05 14.69 16.60
N ALA A 450 1.99 15.87 15.96
CA ALA A 450 0.76 16.60 15.79
C ALA A 450 -0.22 15.88 14.85
N ALA A 451 0.29 15.46 13.69
CA ALA A 451 -0.45 14.65 12.74
C ALA A 451 -0.97 13.35 13.38
N GLN A 452 -0.13 12.66 14.16
CA GLN A 452 -0.51 11.45 14.90
C GLN A 452 -1.68 11.71 15.88
N SER A 453 -1.67 12.86 16.56
CA SER A 453 -2.67 13.22 17.56
C SER A 453 -3.99 13.70 16.96
N LEU A 454 -3.97 14.13 15.70
CA LEU A 454 -5.16 14.51 14.92
C LEU A 454 -5.88 13.29 14.34
N LEU A 455 -5.20 12.16 14.19
CA LEU A 455 -5.78 10.93 13.68
C LEU A 455 -6.96 10.43 14.54
N PRO A 456 -8.04 9.90 13.93
CA PRO A 456 -9.13 9.27 14.65
C PRO A 456 -8.61 8.04 15.43
N LYS A 457 -8.96 7.94 16.72
CA LYS A 457 -8.65 6.76 17.52
C LYS A 457 -9.36 5.54 16.93
N VAL A 458 -8.62 4.60 16.34
CA VAL A 458 -9.17 3.32 15.88
C VAL A 458 -9.55 2.51 17.12
N ARG A 459 -10.85 2.25 17.34
CA ARG A 459 -11.28 1.25 18.32
C ARG A 459 -10.86 -0.11 17.79
N THR A 460 -9.70 -0.60 18.20
CA THR A 460 -9.33 -2.02 18.04
C THR A 460 -10.33 -2.83 18.84
N SER A 461 -11.09 -3.70 18.18
CA SER A 461 -12.00 -4.62 18.85
C SER A 461 -11.19 -5.73 19.55
N THR A 462 -10.53 -5.37 20.64
CA THR A 462 -9.86 -6.28 21.58
C THR A 462 -10.22 -5.99 23.03
N SER A 463 -11.11 -5.02 23.31
CA SER A 463 -11.79 -4.98 24.61
C SER A 463 -12.80 -6.11 24.67
N ARG A 464 -12.47 -7.16 25.44
CA ARG A 464 -13.45 -8.11 25.99
C ARG A 464 -14.64 -7.31 26.53
N PRO A 465 -15.90 -7.74 26.31
CA PRO A 465 -17.01 -7.12 27.03
C PRO A 465 -16.76 -7.29 28.53
N ASP A 466 -16.89 -6.19 29.27
CA ASP A 466 -16.84 -6.18 30.72
C ASP A 466 -17.73 -7.29 31.26
N ARG A 467 -17.17 -8.10 32.17
CA ARG A 467 -17.98 -8.97 33.01
C ARG A 467 -18.94 -8.06 33.75
N VAL A 468 -20.22 -8.20 33.45
CA VAL A 468 -21.28 -7.75 34.36
C VAL A 468 -21.02 -8.45 35.68
N GLU A 469 -20.50 -7.70 36.65
CA GLU A 469 -20.55 -8.10 38.06
C GLU A 469 -22.02 -8.17 38.42
N SER A 470 -22.55 -9.40 38.44
CA SER A 470 -23.72 -9.75 39.22
C SER A 470 -23.40 -9.48 40.69
N GLY A 471 -23.85 -8.34 41.19
CA GLY A 471 -23.98 -8.07 42.61
C GLY A 471 -25.09 -8.94 43.21
N ASN A 472 -24.79 -9.48 44.39
CA ASN A 472 -25.69 -10.22 45.28
C ASN A 472 -27.01 -9.51 45.53
#